data_AF-A0A7X5QR77-F1
#
_entry.id   AF-A0A7X5QR77-F1
#
_cell.length_a   1.000
_cell.length_b   1.000
_cell.length_c   1.000
_cell.angle_alpha   90.00
_cell.angle_beta   90.00
_cell.angle_gamma   90.00
#
_symmetry.space_group_name_H-M   'P 1'
#
loop_
_entity.id
_entity.type
_entity.pdbx_description
1 polymer ?
#
loop_
_entity_poly.entity_id
_entity_poly.type
_entity_poly.pdbx_seq_one_letter_code
_entity_poly.pdbx_strand_id
1 'polypeptide(L)'
;RAELIRLTEEDYQFLLTQHHIVSDGWSVNVLINELNALYAAFLVGQPDPLPPLAIQYPDYAAWQHQWFSAERTQAQSDYWRTTLA
;
A
#
# COMPACT_ATOMS: atom_id res chain seq x y z
N ARG A 1 8.90 -1.25 -9.49
CA ARG A 1 9.22 -1.48 -10.91
C ARG A 1 8.07 -2.28 -11.50
N ALA A 2 7.64 -1.95 -12.72
CA ALA A 2 6.56 -2.65 -13.40
C ALA A 2 7.02 -3.04 -14.80
N GLU A 3 6.61 -4.20 -15.27
CA GLU A 3 6.88 -4.72 -16.61
C GLU A 3 5.66 -5.47 -17.14
N LEU A 4 5.34 -5.28 -18.42
CA LEU A 4 4.29 -6.02 -19.10
C LEU A 4 4.95 -6.93 -20.14
N ILE A 5 4.83 -8.23 -19.92
CA ILE A 5 5.46 -9.25 -20.73
C ILE A 5 4.39 -9.83 -21.66
N ARG A 6 4.60 -9.73 -22.98
CA ARG A 6 3.74 -10.38 -23.97
C ARG A 6 4.15 -11.84 -24.13
N LEU A 7 3.23 -12.77 -23.86
CA LEU A 7 3.46 -14.20 -24.03
C LEU A 7 3.00 -14.68 -25.41
N THR A 8 1.82 -14.23 -25.85
CA THR A 8 1.23 -14.53 -27.16
C THR A 8 0.57 -13.26 -27.72
N GLU A 9 -0.25 -13.38 -28.77
CA GLU A 9 -0.96 -12.21 -29.29
C GLU A 9 -1.98 -11.64 -28.30
N GLU A 10 -2.64 -12.52 -27.54
CA GLU A 10 -3.74 -12.22 -26.63
C GLU A 10 -3.37 -12.45 -25.14
N ASP A 11 -2.25 -13.10 -24.84
CA ASP A 11 -1.81 -13.37 -23.47
C ASP A 11 -0.67 -12.46 -23.03
N TYR A 12 -0.85 -11.83 -21.88
CA TYR A 12 0.13 -10.95 -21.25
C TYR A 12 0.27 -11.26 -19.78
N GLN A 13 1.48 -11.11 -19.26
CA GLN A 13 1.76 -11.18 -17.83
C GLN A 13 2.25 -9.82 -17.33
N PHE A 14 1.55 -9.28 -16.34
CA PHE A 14 1.95 -8.06 -15.66
C PHE A 14 2.78 -8.40 -14.42
N LEU A 15 4.03 -7.96 -14.40
CA LEU A 15 4.95 -8.13 -13.29
C LEU A 15 5.12 -6.81 -12.55
N LEU A 16 4.86 -6.82 -11.24
CA LEU A 16 5.02 -5.67 -10.36
C LEU A 16 5.91 -6.02 -9.18
N THR A 17 7.09 -5.39 -9.11
CA THR A 17 8.05 -5.57 -8.02
C THR A 17 8.11 -4.32 -7.17
N GLN A 18 7.87 -4.47 -5.87
CA GLN A 18 7.84 -3.37 -4.90
C GLN A 18 8.80 -3.66 -3.74
N HIS A 19 9.36 -2.61 -3.15
CA HIS A 19 10.12 -2.78 -1.92
C HIS A 19 9.15 -2.99 -0.76
N HIS A 20 9.39 -3.99 0.10
CA HIS A 20 8.49 -4.28 1.22
C HIS A 20 8.32 -3.11 2.22
N ILE A 21 9.26 -2.15 2.23
CA ILE A 21 9.13 -0.94 3.07
C ILE A 21 7.94 -0.05 2.69
N VAL A 22 7.46 -0.12 1.43
CA VAL A 22 6.33 0.70 0.94
C VAL A 22 5.05 -0.11 0.77
N SER A 23 5.09 -1.43 1.02
CA SER A 23 3.94 -2.30 0.77
C SER A 23 3.96 -3.55 1.64
N ASP A 24 2.78 -3.93 2.13
CA ASP A 24 2.52 -5.17 2.83
C ASP A 24 1.49 -6.02 2.06
N GLY A 25 1.13 -7.19 2.60
CA GLY A 25 0.17 -8.09 1.96
C GLY A 25 -1.23 -7.49 1.78
N TRP A 26 -1.61 -6.51 2.60
CA TRP A 26 -2.89 -5.82 2.48
C TRP A 26 -2.83 -4.76 1.37
N SER A 27 -1.82 -3.89 1.41
CA SER A 27 -1.69 -2.77 0.48
C SER A 27 -1.52 -3.23 -0.97
N VAL A 28 -0.93 -4.41 -1.20
CA VAL A 28 -0.83 -5.00 -2.56
C VAL A 28 -2.22 -5.28 -3.14
N ASN A 29 -3.16 -5.79 -2.36
CA ASN A 29 -4.52 -6.05 -2.85
C ASN A 29 -5.27 -4.75 -3.17
N VAL A 30 -5.09 -3.70 -2.35
CA VAL A 30 -5.64 -2.37 -2.63
C VAL A 30 -5.14 -1.86 -3.97
N LEU A 31 -3.81 -1.90 -4.18
CA LEU A 31 -3.18 -1.45 -5.41
C LEU A 31 -3.69 -2.19 -6.66
N ILE A 32 -3.81 -3.53 -6.59
CA ILE A 32 -4.28 -4.32 -7.72
C ILE A 32 -5.75 -4.01 -8.06
N ASN A 33 -6.59 -3.82 -7.04
CA ASN A 33 -8.00 -3.45 -7.25
C ASN A 33 -8.14 -2.06 -7.90
N GLU A 34 -7.39 -1.07 -7.41
CA GLU A 34 -7.39 0.28 -7.97
C GLU A 34 -6.83 0.31 -9.39
N LEU A 35 -5.75 -0.43 -9.66
CA LEU A 35 -5.19 -0.58 -11.00
C LEU A 35 -6.22 -1.18 -11.98
N ASN A 36 -6.97 -2.20 -11.56
CA ASN A 36 -8.02 -2.81 -12.38
C ASN A 36 -9.17 -1.83 -12.66
N ALA A 37 -9.59 -1.05 -11.67
CA ALA A 37 -10.64 -0.05 -11.82
C ALA A 37 -10.23 1.06 -12.81
N LEU A 38 -9.00 1.57 -12.68
CA LEU A 38 -8.42 2.55 -13.59
C LEU A 38 -8.29 1.99 -15.00
N TYR A 39 -7.76 0.77 -15.14
CA TYR A 39 -7.60 0.11 -16.43
C TYR A 39 -8.94 -0.05 -17.15
N ALA A 40 -9.97 -0.54 -16.46
CA ALA A 40 -11.29 -0.71 -17.03
C ALA A 40 -11.94 0.62 -17.47
N ALA A 41 -11.82 1.68 -16.65
CA ALA A 41 -12.35 3.00 -16.98
C ALA A 41 -11.65 3.60 -18.20
N PHE A 42 -10.32 3.56 -18.22
CA PHE A 42 -9.54 4.14 -19.31
C PHE A 42 -9.68 3.36 -20.62
N LEU A 43 -9.92 2.04 -20.57
CA LEU A 43 -10.18 1.22 -21.76
C LEU A 43 -11.40 1.70 -22.55
N VAL A 44 -12.41 2.24 -21.87
CA VAL A 44 -13.65 2.76 -22.49
C VAL A 44 -13.69 4.29 -22.54
N GLY A 45 -12.56 4.97 -22.30
CA GLY A 45 -12.44 6.43 -22.37
C GLY A 45 -13.16 7.19 -21.24
N GLN A 46 -13.45 6.54 -20.12
CA GLN A 46 -14.02 7.19 -18.93
C GLN A 46 -12.91 7.84 -18.08
N PRO A 47 -13.24 8.87 -17.27
CA PRO A 47 -12.27 9.49 -16.37
C PRO A 47 -11.93 8.57 -15.18
N ASP A 48 -10.99 9.00 -14.35
CA ASP A 48 -10.61 8.33 -13.09
C ASP A 48 -11.85 8.15 -12.19
N PRO A 49 -12.24 6.89 -11.87
CA PRO A 49 -13.40 6.62 -11.03
C PRO A 49 -13.07 6.59 -9.53
N LEU A 50 -11.79 6.67 -9.14
CA LEU A 50 -11.36 6.54 -7.76
C LEU A 50 -11.59 7.83 -6.99
N PRO A 51 -12.10 7.77 -5.75
CA PRO A 51 -12.18 8.94 -4.90
C PRO A 51 -10.77 9.44 -4.54
N PRO A 52 -10.57 10.76 -4.36
CA PRO A 52 -9.29 11.25 -3.88
C PRO A 52 -9.01 10.72 -2.47
N LEU A 53 -7.76 10.35 -2.23
CA LEU A 53 -7.31 9.89 -0.91
C LEU A 53 -7.36 11.05 0.10
N ALA A 54 -8.20 10.91 1.12
CA ALA A 54 -8.34 11.90 2.20
C ALA A 54 -7.09 11.98 3.11
N ILE A 55 -6.27 10.93 3.13
CA ILE A 55 -5.06 10.81 3.95
C ILE A 55 -3.94 10.30 3.05
N GLN A 56 -2.78 10.94 3.11
CA GLN A 56 -1.57 10.51 2.44
C GLN A 56 -0.61 9.84 3.44
N TYR A 57 0.34 9.06 2.93
CA TYR A 57 1.32 8.39 3.80
C TYR A 57 2.13 9.35 4.71
N PRO A 58 2.52 10.57 4.28
CA PRO A 58 3.14 11.54 5.17
C PRO A 58 2.26 11.95 6.36
N ASP A 59 0.94 12.03 6.17
CA ASP A 59 0.00 12.33 7.26
C ASP A 59 -0.01 11.19 8.28
N TYR A 60 -0.02 9.94 7.79
CA TYR A 60 0.11 8.75 8.63
C TYR A 60 1.44 8.75 9.40
N ALA A 61 2.56 9.07 8.75
CA ALA A 61 3.87 9.12 9.40
C ALA A 61 3.93 10.20 10.49
N ALA A 62 3.36 11.39 10.23
CA ALA A 62 3.26 12.46 11.22
C ALA A 62 2.38 12.05 12.41
N TRP A 63 1.23 11.43 12.15
CA TRP A 63 0.35 10.89 13.19
C TRP A 63 1.06 9.82 14.03
N GLN A 64 1.76 8.88 13.40
CA GLN A 64 2.49 7.82 14.10
C GLN A 64 3.57 8.39 15.02
N HIS A 65 4.31 9.40 14.55
CA HIS A 65 5.31 10.09 15.36
C HIS A 65 4.70 10.77 16.60
N GLN A 66 3.54 11.41 16.45
CA GLN A 66 2.83 12.02 17.58
C GLN A 66 2.25 10.97 18.53
N TRP A 67 1.83 9.83 18.00
CA TRP A 67 1.25 8.73 18.78
C TRP A 67 2.26 8.07 19.72
N PHE A 68 3.53 7.98 19.32
CA PHE A 68 4.62 7.50 20.17
C PHE A 68 5.07 8.55 21.18
N SER A 69 4.21 8.88 22.15
CA SER A 69 4.63 9.65 23.33
C SER A 69 5.69 8.88 24.12
N ALA A 70 6.51 9.60 24.89
CA ALA A 70 7.51 8.98 25.76
C ALA A 70 6.87 7.98 26.74
N GLU A 71 5.72 8.32 27.33
CA GLU A 71 5.04 7.42 28.27
C GLU A 71 4.50 6.16 27.57
N ARG A 72 3.89 6.30 26.39
CA ARG A 72 3.37 5.15 25.62
C ARG A 72 4.49 4.23 25.15
N THR A 73 5.58 4.80 24.69
CA THR A 73 6.76 4.05 24.25
C THR A 73 7.34 3.23 25.40
N GLN A 74 7.48 3.85 26.58
CA GLN A 74 7.95 3.16 27.78
C GLN A 74 7.03 2.01 28.18
N ALA A 75 5.72 2.26 28.26
CA ALA A 75 4.73 1.24 28.64
C ALA A 75 4.72 0.03 27.69
N GLN A 76 4.80 0.26 26.37
CA GLN A 76 4.89 -0.84 25.40
C GLN A 76 6.21 -1.61 25.53
N SER A 77 7.32 -0.90 25.77
CA SER A 77 8.62 -1.51 25.94
C SER A 77 8.65 -2.45 27.15
N ASP A 78 8.09 -2.01 28.28
CA ASP A 78 8.05 -2.81 29.52
C ASP A 78 7.16 -4.05 29.39
N TYR A 79 6.03 -3.92 28.71
CA TYR A 79 5.18 -5.06 28.37
C TYR A 79 5.94 -6.12 27.57
N TRP A 80 6.61 -5.72 26.47
CA TRP A 80 7.32 -6.67 25.62
C TRP A 80 8.54 -7.31 26.30
N ARG A 81 9.28 -6.56 27.14
CA ARG A 81 10.35 -7.12 27.96
C ARG A 81 9.84 -8.18 28.93
N THR A 82 8.70 -7.93 29.56
CA THR A 82 8.08 -8.89 30.49
C THR A 82 7.55 -10.12 29.76
N THR A 83 6.96 -9.93 28.57
CA THR A 83 6.32 -11.01 27.80
C THR A 83 7.33 -11.94 27.13
N LEU A 84 8.50 -11.42 26.74
CA LEU A 84 9.54 -12.16 26.02
C LEU A 84 10.68 -12.65 26.92
N ALA A 85 10.60 -12.43 28.24
CA ALA A 85 11.53 -12.98 29.23
C ALA A 85 11.16 -14.43 29.58
#